data_AF-A0A3B8MAE6-F1
#
_entry.id   AF-A0A3B8MAE6-F1
#
_cell.length_a   1.000
_cell.length_b   1.000
_cell.length_c   1.000
_cell.angle_alpha   90.00
_cell.angle_beta   90.00
_cell.angle_gamma   90.00
#
_symmetry.space_group_name_H-M   'P 1'
#
loop_
_entity.id
_entity.type
_entity.pdbx_description
1 polymer ?
#
loop_
_entity_poly.entity_id
_entity_poly.type
_entity_poly.pdbx_seq_one_letter_code
_entity_poly.pdbx_strand_id
1 'polypeptide(L)'
;ERCAKFGINMEMMHVVSSGNALRDKQTGAIFLKPSDERERQLDLVCDIIRASGQAGIRGLNYNITILGHLRTERTEGRGGASLSTFDYGELLDKGTEREPEETRFSEFQDGPADGDEMWERIDYWLKRVIPVAEEYKVQMACHPSDPGIGLGTIYRGVDRVLGMAEGFKKLIDTYDSDYNGLNFCVGCMSEQCETPAQEIHDIIRYFGERKRIFNIHYRNIKGGLRKFTEVFPDEGDVNMIDVMRTLKEVD
;
A
#
# COMPACT_ATOMS: atom_id res chain seq x y z
N GLU A 1 5.56 0.14 25.40
CA GLU A 1 6.20 0.78 26.58
C GLU A 1 6.66 2.22 26.36
N ARG A 2 7.54 2.52 25.37
CA ARG A 2 8.03 3.89 25.15
C ARG A 2 6.91 4.90 24.92
N CYS A 3 5.93 4.59 24.07
CA CYS A 3 4.75 5.44 23.83
C CYS A 3 3.92 5.65 25.10
N ALA A 4 3.71 4.58 25.89
CA ALA A 4 2.90 4.63 27.11
C ALA A 4 3.47 5.59 28.17
N LYS A 5 4.80 5.78 28.22
CA LYS A 5 5.44 6.79 29.10
C LYS A 5 4.97 8.23 28.82
N PHE A 6 4.46 8.48 27.61
CA PHE A 6 3.89 9.75 27.19
C PHE A 6 2.36 9.74 27.12
N GLY A 7 1.70 8.70 27.65
CA GLY A 7 0.24 8.54 27.54
C GLY A 7 -0.26 8.21 26.14
N ILE A 8 0.63 7.77 25.24
CA ILE A 8 0.29 7.41 23.85
C ILE A 8 0.10 5.90 23.75
N ASN A 9 -1.06 5.47 23.26
CA ASN A 9 -1.30 4.08 22.90
C ASN A 9 -0.81 3.80 21.48
N MET A 10 -0.05 2.72 21.28
CA MET A 10 0.42 2.30 19.97
C MET A 10 -0.60 1.31 19.39
N GLU A 11 -1.42 1.77 18.45
CA GLU A 11 -2.46 0.92 17.88
C GLU A 11 -1.94 0.01 16.77
N MET A 12 -1.13 0.56 15.87
CA MET A 12 -0.62 -0.17 14.72
C MET A 12 0.83 0.21 14.41
N MET A 13 1.55 -0.70 13.77
CA MET A 13 2.92 -0.49 13.30
C MET A 13 3.14 -1.14 11.93
N HIS A 14 4.17 -0.70 11.21
CA HIS A 14 4.54 -1.32 9.94
C HIS A 14 5.38 -2.57 10.18
N VAL A 15 4.97 -3.70 9.60
CA VAL A 15 5.76 -4.94 9.60
C VAL A 15 6.69 -5.02 8.38
N VAL A 16 6.32 -4.39 7.27
CA VAL A 16 7.18 -4.16 6.10
C VAL A 16 7.54 -2.68 6.05
N SER A 17 8.83 -2.36 6.17
CA SER A 17 9.27 -1.01 6.58
C SER A 17 9.83 -0.15 5.45
N SER A 18 10.36 -0.74 4.39
CA SER A 18 11.06 0.02 3.34
C SER A 18 10.12 0.61 2.28
N GLY A 19 8.89 0.10 2.17
CA GLY A 19 8.00 0.38 1.04
C GLY A 19 8.60 -0.02 -0.32
N ASN A 20 9.66 -0.84 -0.34
CA ASN A 20 10.40 -1.35 -1.51
C ASN A 20 11.03 -2.72 -1.16
N ALA A 21 10.47 -3.80 -1.69
CA ALA A 21 10.90 -5.15 -1.35
C ALA A 21 12.38 -5.42 -1.67
N LEU A 22 12.91 -4.86 -2.76
CA LEU A 22 14.33 -5.03 -3.14
C LEU A 22 15.31 -4.43 -2.12
N ARG A 23 14.84 -3.46 -1.33
CA ARG A 23 15.66 -2.77 -0.32
C ARG A 23 15.34 -3.22 1.12
N ASP A 24 14.36 -4.10 1.31
CA ASP A 24 14.00 -4.63 2.63
C ASP A 24 14.72 -5.94 2.93
N LYS A 25 15.73 -5.88 3.81
CA LYS A 25 16.50 -7.07 4.20
C LYS A 25 15.75 -7.99 5.17
N GLN A 26 14.65 -7.56 5.75
CA GLN A 26 13.93 -8.30 6.80
C GLN A 26 12.67 -8.95 6.28
N THR A 27 11.99 -8.32 5.32
CA THR A 27 10.70 -8.81 4.79
C THR A 27 10.59 -8.73 3.26
N GLY A 28 11.64 -8.29 2.57
CA GLY A 28 11.61 -8.07 1.12
C GLY A 28 11.53 -9.36 0.30
N ALA A 29 12.24 -10.42 0.72
CA ALA A 29 12.30 -11.68 -0.01
C ALA A 29 10.94 -12.38 -0.09
N ILE A 30 10.00 -12.03 0.80
CA ILE A 30 8.62 -12.53 0.86
C ILE A 30 7.90 -12.39 -0.50
N PHE A 31 8.11 -11.26 -1.18
CA PHE A 31 7.41 -10.91 -2.41
C PHE A 31 8.27 -11.10 -3.68
N LEU A 32 9.44 -11.71 -3.55
CA LEU A 32 10.32 -12.08 -4.66
C LEU A 32 10.10 -13.56 -5.03
N LYS A 33 10.94 -14.09 -5.94
CA LYS A 33 10.92 -15.53 -6.26
C LYS A 33 11.04 -16.41 -5.00
N PRO A 34 10.45 -17.63 -5.03
CA PRO A 34 10.62 -18.60 -3.95
C PRO A 34 12.09 -18.80 -3.57
N SER A 35 12.38 -18.80 -2.26
CA SER A 35 13.70 -19.01 -1.70
C SER A 35 13.63 -19.38 -0.22
N ASP A 36 14.68 -19.97 0.34
CA ASP A 36 14.74 -20.25 1.79
C ASP A 36 14.67 -18.96 2.62
N GLU A 37 15.15 -17.84 2.07
CA GLU A 37 15.06 -16.54 2.72
C GLU A 37 13.61 -16.06 2.80
N ARG A 38 12.81 -16.28 1.74
CA ARG A 38 11.36 -16.03 1.76
C ARG A 38 10.70 -16.72 2.95
N GLU A 39 11.02 -17.99 3.17
CA GLU A 39 10.44 -18.79 4.25
C GLU A 39 10.87 -18.27 5.63
N ARG A 40 12.15 -17.96 5.82
CA ARG A 40 12.65 -17.36 7.08
C ARG A 40 11.97 -16.02 7.40
N GLN A 41 11.77 -15.18 6.39
CA GLN A 41 11.13 -13.88 6.58
C GLN A 41 9.62 -14.00 6.84
N LEU A 42 8.95 -14.99 6.25
CA LEU A 42 7.56 -15.33 6.58
C LEU A 42 7.41 -15.81 8.03
N ASP A 43 8.32 -16.66 8.50
CA ASP A 43 8.33 -17.11 9.90
C ASP A 43 8.55 -15.93 10.85
N LEU A 44 9.48 -15.02 10.52
CA LEU A 44 9.69 -13.78 11.27
C LEU A 44 8.42 -12.92 11.34
N VAL A 45 7.70 -12.75 10.23
CA VAL A 45 6.43 -12.00 10.23
C VAL A 45 5.41 -12.67 11.14
N CYS A 46 5.30 -14.00 11.10
CA CYS A 46 4.40 -14.74 11.98
C CYS A 46 4.77 -14.51 13.46
N ASP A 47 6.05 -14.53 13.81
CA ASP A 47 6.51 -14.22 15.17
C ASP A 47 6.20 -12.78 15.58
N ILE A 48 6.35 -11.81 14.66
CA ILE A 48 5.97 -10.41 14.90
C ILE A 48 4.46 -10.30 15.19
N ILE A 49 3.62 -11.02 14.46
CA ILE A 49 2.16 -11.04 14.69
C ILE A 49 1.85 -11.58 16.08
N ARG A 50 2.45 -12.73 16.45
CA ARG A 50 2.27 -13.32 17.79
C ARG A 50 2.66 -12.35 18.89
N ALA A 51 3.85 -11.76 18.76
CA ALA A 51 4.36 -10.78 19.72
C ALA A 51 3.48 -9.52 19.79
N SER A 52 2.95 -9.06 18.65
CA SER A 52 2.07 -7.90 18.57
C SER A 52 0.75 -8.15 19.29
N GLY A 53 0.12 -9.31 19.05
CA GLY A 53 -1.10 -9.70 19.76
C GLY A 53 -0.90 -9.84 21.27
N GLN A 54 0.21 -10.48 21.69
CA GLN A 54 0.57 -10.59 23.11
C GLN A 54 0.85 -9.22 23.77
N ALA A 55 1.38 -8.27 23.00
CA ALA A 55 1.64 -6.90 23.45
C ALA A 55 0.39 -6.00 23.41
N GLY A 56 -0.75 -6.51 22.91
CA GLY A 56 -2.00 -5.75 22.79
C GLY A 56 -2.01 -4.72 21.66
N ILE A 57 -1.16 -4.87 20.65
CA ILE A 57 -1.18 -4.04 19.43
C ILE A 57 -2.34 -4.48 18.55
N ARG A 58 -3.19 -3.54 18.14
CA ARG A 58 -4.44 -3.81 17.40
C ARG A 58 -4.18 -4.38 16.01
N GLY A 59 -3.14 -3.92 15.32
CA GLY A 59 -2.89 -4.34 13.94
C GLY A 59 -1.52 -4.00 13.39
N LEU A 60 -1.24 -4.51 12.20
CA LEU A 60 0.01 -4.31 11.48
C LEU A 60 -0.26 -3.83 10.06
N ASN A 61 0.46 -2.80 9.65
CA ASN A 61 0.46 -2.30 8.27
C ASN A 61 1.54 -3.01 7.45
N TYR A 62 1.21 -3.38 6.22
CA TYR A 62 2.18 -3.91 5.25
C TYR A 62 1.87 -3.38 3.84
N ASN A 63 2.78 -3.59 2.91
CA ASN A 63 2.57 -3.34 1.49
C ASN A 63 3.29 -4.40 0.66
N ILE A 64 2.85 -4.58 -0.57
CA ILE A 64 3.45 -5.51 -1.53
C ILE A 64 3.97 -4.68 -2.69
N THR A 65 5.17 -4.12 -2.50
CA THR A 65 5.74 -3.15 -3.45
C THR A 65 7.16 -3.54 -3.84
N ILE A 66 7.31 -4.30 -4.94
CA ILE A 66 8.63 -4.76 -5.40
C ILE A 66 9.53 -3.58 -5.80
N LEU A 67 9.03 -2.72 -6.68
CA LEU A 67 9.78 -1.58 -7.25
C LEU A 67 9.74 -0.30 -6.40
N GLY A 68 9.19 -0.41 -5.20
CA GLY A 68 8.96 0.74 -4.36
C GLY A 68 7.84 1.67 -4.81
N HIS A 69 7.70 2.76 -4.07
CA HIS A 69 6.84 3.86 -4.45
C HIS A 69 7.45 4.65 -5.62
N LEU A 70 6.69 4.90 -6.69
CA LEU A 70 7.20 5.56 -7.89
C LEU A 70 6.88 7.06 -7.85
N ARG A 71 7.87 7.91 -8.15
CA ARG A 71 7.70 9.37 -8.24
C ARG A 71 8.54 9.91 -9.39
N THR A 72 8.11 11.04 -9.94
CA THR A 72 8.90 11.81 -10.90
C THR A 72 9.26 13.16 -10.29
N GLU A 73 9.79 14.07 -11.09
CA GLU A 73 10.33 15.34 -10.63
C GLU A 73 9.33 16.10 -9.75
N ARG A 74 9.79 16.50 -8.56
CA ARG A 74 8.99 17.25 -7.59
C ARG A 74 8.58 18.60 -8.17
N THR A 75 7.39 19.06 -7.78
CA THR A 75 6.86 20.38 -8.17
C THR A 75 6.86 21.34 -6.98
N GLU A 76 6.81 22.65 -7.25
CA GLU A 76 6.69 23.66 -6.20
C GLU A 76 5.21 23.97 -5.90
N GLY A 77 4.89 24.10 -4.62
CA GLY A 77 3.55 24.32 -4.10
C GLY A 77 3.41 25.59 -3.26
N ARG A 78 2.27 25.71 -2.57
CA ARG A 78 1.95 26.83 -1.69
C ARG A 78 3.08 27.11 -0.70
N GLY A 79 3.54 28.36 -0.65
CA GLY A 79 4.60 28.80 0.26
C GLY A 79 5.99 28.25 -0.06
N GLY A 80 6.25 27.82 -1.30
CA GLY A 80 7.52 27.23 -1.72
C GLY A 80 7.70 25.78 -1.27
N ALA A 81 6.61 25.10 -0.89
CA ALA A 81 6.66 23.70 -0.50
C ALA A 81 7.09 22.83 -1.68
N SER A 82 8.05 21.93 -1.48
CA SER A 82 8.40 20.93 -2.49
C SER A 82 7.40 19.77 -2.41
N LEU A 83 6.67 19.51 -3.49
CA LEU A 83 5.55 18.56 -3.56
C LEU A 83 5.96 17.28 -4.28
N SER A 84 5.61 16.13 -3.70
CA SER A 84 5.83 14.84 -4.35
C SER A 84 4.92 14.72 -5.57
N THR A 85 5.49 14.40 -6.73
CA THR A 85 4.74 14.36 -8.00
C THR A 85 5.00 13.05 -8.73
N PHE A 86 4.05 12.67 -9.57
CA PHE A 86 4.15 11.54 -10.46
C PHE A 86 3.50 11.90 -11.80
N ASP A 87 4.23 11.65 -12.88
CA ASP A 87 3.73 11.68 -14.25
C ASP A 87 4.19 10.40 -14.96
N TYR A 88 3.25 9.61 -15.46
CA TYR A 88 3.56 8.31 -16.08
C TYR A 88 4.37 8.46 -17.38
N GLY A 89 4.14 9.51 -18.16
CA GLY A 89 4.93 9.78 -19.36
C GLY A 89 6.38 10.10 -19.00
N GLU A 90 6.56 10.94 -17.97
CA GLU A 90 7.89 11.24 -17.44
C GLU A 90 8.56 10.02 -16.80
N LEU A 91 7.82 9.16 -16.11
CA LEU A 91 8.35 7.90 -15.56
C LEU A 91 8.92 7.01 -16.66
N LEU A 92 8.26 6.93 -17.82
CA LEU A 92 8.73 6.13 -18.95
C LEU A 92 9.95 6.75 -19.63
N ASP A 93 10.04 8.07 -19.68
CA ASP A 93 11.16 8.81 -20.31
C ASP A 93 12.40 8.87 -19.40
N LYS A 94 12.21 9.20 -18.13
CA LYS A 94 13.28 9.51 -17.17
C LYS A 94 13.43 8.48 -16.05
N GLY A 95 12.52 7.52 -15.90
CA GLY A 95 12.50 6.64 -14.73
C GLY A 95 12.06 7.37 -13.45
N THR A 96 12.02 6.63 -12.33
CA THR A 96 11.62 7.18 -11.02
C THR A 96 12.76 7.97 -10.35
N GLU A 97 12.45 9.08 -9.70
CA GLU A 97 13.43 9.89 -8.94
C GLU A 97 13.98 9.17 -7.70
N ARG A 98 13.35 8.06 -7.30
CA ARG A 98 13.69 7.28 -6.09
C ARG A 98 14.69 6.14 -6.36
N GLU A 99 15.06 5.93 -7.62
CA GLU A 99 16.06 4.95 -8.04
C GLU A 99 17.31 5.67 -8.56
N PRO A 100 18.52 5.12 -8.28
CA PRO A 100 19.75 5.56 -8.94
C PRO A 100 19.63 5.52 -10.47
N GLU A 101 20.37 6.39 -11.14
CA GLU A 101 20.35 6.51 -12.60
C GLU A 101 20.73 5.19 -13.30
N GLU A 102 21.60 4.41 -12.67
CA GLU A 102 22.09 3.12 -13.18
C GLU A 102 21.00 2.03 -13.17
N THR A 103 20.00 2.17 -12.30
CA THR A 103 18.98 1.13 -12.06
C THR A 103 17.56 1.58 -12.35
N ARG A 104 17.32 2.86 -12.67
CA ARG A 104 15.94 3.38 -12.90
C ARG A 104 15.23 2.80 -14.12
N PHE A 105 15.99 2.20 -15.05
CA PHE A 105 15.47 1.49 -16.23
C PHE A 105 15.70 -0.03 -16.22
N SER A 106 16.31 -0.59 -15.16
CA SER A 106 16.62 -2.02 -15.15
C SER A 106 15.35 -2.85 -14.96
N GLU A 107 15.16 -3.87 -15.79
CA GLU A 107 14.09 -4.85 -15.59
C GLU A 107 14.27 -5.58 -14.24
N PHE A 108 13.16 -5.92 -13.58
CA PHE A 108 13.18 -6.76 -12.39
C PHE A 108 13.78 -8.15 -12.71
N GLN A 109 14.71 -8.63 -11.87
CA GLN A 109 15.51 -9.83 -12.16
C GLN A 109 15.22 -11.00 -11.20
N ASP A 110 14.36 -10.83 -10.18
CA ASP A 110 14.06 -11.87 -9.20
C ASP A 110 12.86 -12.73 -9.59
N GLY A 111 12.85 -13.17 -10.85
CA GLY A 111 11.83 -14.03 -11.44
C GLY A 111 10.71 -13.23 -12.14
N PRO A 112 9.71 -13.93 -12.72
CA PRO A 112 8.51 -13.28 -13.25
C PRO A 112 7.85 -12.43 -12.16
N ALA A 113 7.10 -11.41 -12.55
CA ALA A 113 6.27 -10.63 -11.63
C ALA A 113 5.09 -10.01 -12.39
N ASP A 114 4.58 -10.72 -13.38
CA ASP A 114 3.31 -10.38 -14.01
C ASP A 114 2.13 -10.59 -13.04
N GLY A 115 0.92 -10.24 -13.47
CA GLY A 115 -0.25 -10.28 -12.62
C GLY A 115 -0.53 -11.66 -12.01
N ASP A 116 -0.36 -12.73 -12.78
CA ASP A 116 -0.63 -14.09 -12.31
C ASP A 116 0.39 -14.51 -11.25
N GLU A 117 1.68 -14.32 -11.50
CA GLU A 117 2.74 -14.62 -10.54
C GLU A 117 2.62 -13.75 -9.27
N MET A 118 2.26 -12.47 -9.41
CA MET A 118 2.03 -11.60 -8.26
C MET A 118 0.85 -12.10 -7.41
N TRP A 119 -0.22 -12.59 -8.03
CA TRP A 119 -1.35 -13.17 -7.30
C TRP A 119 -1.01 -14.50 -6.64
N GLU A 120 -0.17 -15.34 -7.24
CA GLU A 120 0.35 -16.55 -6.58
C GLU A 120 1.15 -16.21 -5.33
N ARG A 121 2.01 -15.18 -5.40
CA ARG A 121 2.77 -14.70 -4.22
C ARG A 121 1.88 -14.11 -3.14
N ILE A 122 0.86 -13.35 -3.52
CA ILE A 122 -0.13 -12.77 -2.60
C ILE A 122 -0.92 -13.88 -1.90
N ASP A 123 -1.42 -14.87 -2.65
CA ASP A 123 -2.15 -16.01 -2.09
C ASP A 123 -1.27 -16.80 -1.10
N TYR A 124 0.00 -17.04 -1.47
CA TYR A 124 0.96 -17.69 -0.58
C TYR A 124 1.19 -16.90 0.72
N TRP A 125 1.37 -15.59 0.63
CA TRP A 125 1.47 -14.69 1.78
C TRP A 125 0.23 -14.77 2.67
N LEU A 126 -0.97 -14.61 2.10
CA LEU A 126 -2.22 -14.59 2.86
C LEU A 126 -2.45 -15.91 3.60
N LYS A 127 -2.25 -17.05 2.92
CA LYS A 127 -2.38 -18.39 3.51
C LYS A 127 -1.44 -18.63 4.68
N ARG A 128 -0.28 -17.98 4.70
CA ARG A 128 0.72 -18.11 5.78
C ARG A 128 0.44 -17.16 6.94
N VAL A 129 0.04 -15.93 6.65
CA VAL A 129 0.00 -14.83 7.61
C VAL A 129 -1.36 -14.64 8.26
N ILE A 130 -2.45 -14.72 7.48
CA ILE A 130 -3.79 -14.41 8.00
C ILE A 130 -4.24 -15.39 9.09
N PRO A 131 -4.00 -16.72 9.01
CA PRO A 131 -4.37 -17.62 10.12
C PRO A 131 -3.70 -17.26 11.46
N VAL A 132 -2.45 -16.80 11.43
CA VAL A 132 -1.73 -16.36 12.65
C VAL A 132 -2.32 -15.05 13.15
N ALA A 133 -2.65 -14.14 12.23
CA ALA A 133 -3.31 -12.88 12.55
C ALA A 133 -4.67 -13.09 13.23
N GLU A 134 -5.46 -14.06 12.75
CA GLU A 134 -6.73 -14.46 13.37
C GLU A 134 -6.56 -15.02 14.78
N GLU A 135 -5.61 -15.95 14.97
CA GLU A 135 -5.35 -16.58 16.27
C GLU A 135 -4.97 -15.54 17.34
N TYR A 136 -4.14 -14.56 16.96
CA TYR A 136 -3.64 -13.51 17.86
C TYR A 136 -4.45 -12.21 17.82
N LYS A 137 -5.53 -12.18 17.04
CA LYS A 137 -6.44 -11.06 16.86
C LYS A 137 -5.77 -9.75 16.42
N VAL A 138 -4.84 -9.85 15.47
CA VAL A 138 -4.08 -8.72 14.92
C VAL A 138 -4.61 -8.39 13.54
N GLN A 139 -5.11 -7.17 13.34
CA GLN A 139 -5.61 -6.73 12.03
C GLN A 139 -4.45 -6.53 11.05
N MET A 140 -4.45 -7.24 9.91
CA MET A 140 -3.47 -7.04 8.84
C MET A 140 -4.01 -6.05 7.80
N ALA A 141 -3.33 -4.92 7.67
CA ALA A 141 -3.76 -3.78 6.88
C ALA A 141 -2.82 -3.53 5.70
N CYS A 142 -3.23 -3.95 4.50
CA CYS A 142 -2.46 -3.77 3.29
C CYS A 142 -2.60 -2.34 2.76
N HIS A 143 -1.48 -1.67 2.52
CA HIS A 143 -1.41 -0.37 1.87
C HIS A 143 -1.31 -0.54 0.34
N PRO A 144 -1.94 0.33 -0.47
CA PRO A 144 -1.83 0.29 -1.93
C PRO A 144 -0.41 0.45 -2.44
N SER A 145 -0.14 -0.17 -3.58
CA SER A 145 1.03 0.16 -4.39
C SER A 145 0.92 1.61 -4.85
N ASP A 146 1.89 2.44 -4.49
CA ASP A 146 1.83 3.89 -4.69
C ASP A 146 2.78 4.30 -5.83
N PRO A 147 2.30 4.66 -7.02
CA PRO A 147 0.91 4.76 -7.42
C PRO A 147 0.37 3.50 -8.11
N GLY A 148 -0.94 3.47 -8.27
CA GLY A 148 -1.61 2.69 -9.31
C GLY A 148 -1.30 3.25 -10.69
N ILE A 149 -0.97 2.38 -11.64
CA ILE A 149 -0.63 2.76 -13.03
C ILE A 149 -1.58 2.17 -14.08
N GLY A 150 -2.68 1.57 -13.61
CA GLY A 150 -3.67 0.85 -14.40
C GLY A 150 -3.54 -0.67 -14.23
N LEU A 151 -4.67 -1.38 -14.27
CA LEU A 151 -4.70 -2.85 -14.22
C LEU A 151 -3.95 -3.46 -15.41
N GLY A 152 -3.15 -4.50 -15.14
CA GLY A 152 -2.37 -5.20 -16.17
C GLY A 152 -1.25 -4.37 -16.80
N THR A 153 -0.95 -3.19 -16.25
CA THR A 153 0.16 -2.36 -16.72
C THR A 153 1.45 -2.83 -16.04
N ILE A 154 2.33 -3.45 -16.82
CA ILE A 154 3.64 -3.90 -16.37
C ILE A 154 4.64 -2.75 -16.47
N TYR A 155 5.36 -2.48 -15.38
CA TYR A 155 6.48 -1.53 -15.35
C TYR A 155 7.73 -2.27 -14.87
N ARG A 156 8.81 -2.24 -15.65
CA ARG A 156 10.07 -2.92 -15.36
C ARG A 156 9.88 -4.39 -14.95
N GLY A 157 8.99 -5.09 -15.65
CA GLY A 157 8.73 -6.51 -15.44
C GLY A 157 7.81 -6.83 -14.26
N VAL A 158 7.26 -5.83 -13.58
CA VAL A 158 6.39 -5.98 -12.42
C VAL A 158 4.99 -5.40 -12.68
N ASP A 159 3.96 -6.21 -12.46
CA ASP A 159 2.57 -5.75 -12.34
C ASP A 159 2.29 -5.26 -10.91
N ARG A 160 1.69 -4.08 -10.80
CA ARG A 160 1.29 -3.47 -9.52
C ARG A 160 -0.17 -3.81 -9.23
N VAL A 161 -0.47 -5.11 -9.07
CA VAL A 161 -1.85 -5.60 -8.93
C VAL A 161 -2.61 -4.99 -7.74
N LEU A 162 -1.92 -4.60 -6.67
CA LEU A 162 -2.48 -3.87 -5.52
C LEU A 162 -2.35 -2.34 -5.66
N GLY A 163 -2.22 -1.82 -6.88
CA GLY A 163 -2.26 -0.39 -7.17
C GLY A 163 -3.66 0.12 -7.49
N MET A 164 -4.62 -0.78 -7.72
CA MET A 164 -5.98 -0.44 -8.13
C MET A 164 -7.01 -0.99 -7.14
N ALA A 165 -8.18 -0.35 -7.02
CA ALA A 165 -9.25 -0.74 -6.12
C ALA A 165 -9.72 -2.17 -6.39
N GLU A 166 -9.82 -2.56 -7.66
CA GLU A 166 -10.14 -3.93 -8.13
C GLU A 166 -9.17 -4.97 -7.59
N GLY A 167 -7.88 -4.62 -7.50
CA GLY A 167 -6.87 -5.45 -6.87
C GLY A 167 -7.18 -5.69 -5.40
N PHE A 168 -7.58 -4.65 -4.68
CA PHE A 168 -7.98 -4.78 -3.28
C PHE A 168 -9.30 -5.54 -3.08
N LYS A 169 -10.26 -5.42 -4.00
CA LYS A 169 -11.47 -6.25 -3.99
C LYS A 169 -11.06 -7.73 -4.04
N LYS A 170 -10.19 -8.10 -4.99
CA LYS A 170 -9.65 -9.46 -5.08
C LYS A 170 -8.83 -9.86 -3.84
N LEU A 171 -8.06 -8.95 -3.24
CA LEU A 171 -7.26 -9.23 -2.03
C LEU A 171 -8.14 -9.70 -0.86
N ILE A 172 -9.21 -8.96 -0.56
CA ILE A 172 -10.12 -9.30 0.54
C ILE A 172 -10.93 -10.57 0.23
N ASP A 173 -11.25 -10.82 -1.05
CA ASP A 173 -11.99 -12.01 -1.47
C ASP A 173 -11.12 -13.27 -1.53
N THR A 174 -9.80 -13.13 -1.77
CA THR A 174 -8.84 -14.26 -1.84
C THR A 174 -8.71 -14.96 -0.49
N TYR A 175 -8.80 -14.19 0.60
CA TYR A 175 -8.86 -14.73 1.95
C TYR A 175 -9.86 -13.92 2.78
N ASP A 176 -11.11 -14.38 2.79
CA ASP A 176 -12.21 -13.70 3.47
C ASP A 176 -12.09 -13.87 5.00
N SER A 177 -11.48 -12.87 5.65
CA SER A 177 -11.20 -12.86 7.09
C SER A 177 -11.36 -11.45 7.66
N ASP A 178 -11.88 -11.37 8.89
CA ASP A 178 -11.99 -10.12 9.66
C ASP A 178 -10.64 -9.50 10.07
N TYR A 179 -9.55 -10.21 9.81
CA TYR A 179 -8.19 -9.75 10.04
C TYR A 179 -7.41 -9.51 8.74
N ASN A 180 -8.05 -9.64 7.57
CA ASN A 180 -7.50 -9.27 6.27
C ASN A 180 -8.19 -8.00 5.74
N GLY A 181 -7.47 -6.88 5.69
CA GLY A 181 -8.05 -5.60 5.32
C GLY A 181 -7.03 -4.59 4.85
N LEU A 182 -7.42 -3.31 4.89
CA LEU A 182 -6.71 -2.22 4.25
C LEU A 182 -6.15 -1.23 5.25
N ASN A 183 -4.92 -0.81 4.97
CA ASN A 183 -4.47 0.53 5.33
C ASN A 183 -4.94 1.46 4.22
N PHE A 184 -6.16 1.97 4.36
CA PHE A 184 -6.86 2.74 3.35
C PHE A 184 -6.21 4.11 3.17
N CYS A 185 -5.35 4.23 2.15
CA CYS A 185 -4.77 5.51 1.81
C CYS A 185 -5.68 6.28 0.86
N VAL A 186 -6.33 7.32 1.35
CA VAL A 186 -7.21 8.19 0.55
C VAL A 186 -6.45 8.72 -0.67
N GLY A 187 -5.20 9.15 -0.49
CA GLY A 187 -4.36 9.61 -1.59
C GLY A 187 -4.12 8.54 -2.66
N CYS A 188 -3.67 7.34 -2.26
CA CYS A 188 -3.43 6.24 -3.20
C CYS A 188 -4.71 5.75 -3.88
N MET A 189 -5.82 5.71 -3.16
CA MET A 189 -7.12 5.33 -3.75
C MET A 189 -7.66 6.41 -4.67
N SER A 190 -7.23 7.66 -4.51
CA SER A 190 -7.60 8.78 -5.39
C SER A 190 -6.71 8.88 -6.62
N GLU A 191 -5.39 8.67 -6.47
CA GLU A 191 -4.42 8.81 -7.57
C GLU A 191 -4.51 7.70 -8.63
N GLN A 192 -5.28 6.66 -8.36
CA GLN A 192 -5.61 5.61 -9.34
C GLN A 192 -6.91 5.86 -10.12
N CYS A 193 -7.70 6.87 -9.73
CA CYS A 193 -9.00 7.16 -10.32
C CYS A 193 -8.89 8.13 -11.50
N GLU A 194 -9.80 8.01 -12.46
CA GLU A 194 -9.96 9.00 -13.55
C GLU A 194 -10.70 10.24 -13.05
N THR A 195 -11.62 10.05 -12.11
CA THR A 195 -12.46 11.08 -11.47
C THR A 195 -12.41 10.96 -9.95
N PRO A 196 -11.27 11.29 -9.30
CA PRO A 196 -11.03 10.97 -7.89
C PRO A 196 -12.06 11.54 -6.93
N ALA A 197 -12.56 12.75 -7.18
CA ALA A 197 -13.57 13.42 -6.36
C ALA A 197 -14.90 12.66 -6.26
N GLN A 198 -15.19 11.75 -7.21
CA GLN A 198 -16.41 10.96 -7.24
C GLN A 198 -16.13 9.51 -6.80
N GLU A 199 -15.17 8.86 -7.45
CA GLU A 199 -14.89 7.44 -7.28
C GLU A 199 -14.41 7.08 -5.87
N ILE A 200 -13.70 7.98 -5.18
CA ILE A 200 -13.19 7.72 -3.83
C ILE A 200 -14.31 7.34 -2.85
N HIS A 201 -15.50 7.93 -3.00
CA HIS A 201 -16.63 7.66 -2.12
C HIS A 201 -17.17 6.25 -2.31
N ASP A 202 -17.23 5.77 -3.56
CA ASP A 202 -17.68 4.41 -3.85
C ASP A 202 -16.66 3.36 -3.40
N ILE A 203 -15.37 3.67 -3.54
CA ILE A 203 -14.28 2.85 -2.99
C ILE A 203 -14.40 2.77 -1.46
N ILE A 204 -14.60 3.90 -0.77
CA ILE A 204 -14.80 3.92 0.69
C ILE A 204 -16.01 3.08 1.08
N ARG A 205 -17.16 3.25 0.41
CA ARG A 205 -18.37 2.48 0.74
C ARG A 205 -18.14 0.99 0.57
N TYR A 206 -17.53 0.59 -0.55
CA TYR A 206 -17.27 -0.82 -0.82
C TYR A 206 -16.50 -1.51 0.31
N PHE A 207 -15.36 -0.94 0.74
CA PHE A 207 -14.52 -1.55 1.77
C PHE A 207 -15.04 -1.29 3.20
N GLY A 208 -15.65 -0.14 3.44
CA GLY A 208 -16.19 0.26 4.74
C GLY A 208 -17.41 -0.56 5.15
N GLU A 209 -18.38 -0.76 4.26
CA GLU A 209 -19.56 -1.60 4.52
C GLU A 209 -19.19 -3.05 4.84
N ARG A 210 -18.05 -3.51 4.31
CA ARG A 210 -17.49 -4.85 4.56
C ARG A 210 -16.59 -4.91 5.79
N LYS A 211 -16.41 -3.80 6.51
CA LYS A 211 -15.53 -3.67 7.69
C LYS A 211 -14.08 -4.09 7.40
N ARG A 212 -13.59 -3.74 6.20
CA ARG A 212 -12.22 -4.05 5.74
C ARG A 212 -11.26 -2.85 5.82
N ILE A 213 -11.68 -1.69 6.34
CA ILE A 213 -10.81 -0.52 6.57
C ILE A 213 -10.30 -0.54 8.02
N PHE A 214 -9.00 -0.79 8.23
CA PHE A 214 -8.41 -0.92 9.57
C PHE A 214 -7.56 0.27 9.99
N ASN A 215 -7.00 0.98 9.00
CA ASN A 215 -6.23 2.19 9.19
C ASN A 215 -6.48 3.14 8.01
N ILE A 216 -6.27 4.44 8.20
CA ILE A 216 -6.48 5.44 7.15
C ILE A 216 -5.26 6.34 7.03
N HIS A 217 -4.66 6.41 5.85
CA HIS A 217 -3.78 7.51 5.48
C HIS A 217 -4.61 8.61 4.82
N TYR A 218 -4.67 9.77 5.47
CA TYR A 218 -5.59 10.83 5.11
C TYR A 218 -4.85 12.01 4.47
N ARG A 219 -4.42 11.82 3.22
CA ARG A 219 -3.73 12.81 2.38
C ARG A 219 -4.52 13.10 1.11
N ASN A 220 -4.26 14.25 0.48
CA ASN A 220 -4.96 14.70 -0.73
C ASN A 220 -3.98 14.87 -1.91
N ILE A 221 -4.52 14.88 -3.12
CA ILE A 221 -3.79 15.00 -4.37
C ILE A 221 -4.50 15.98 -5.32
N LYS A 222 -3.75 16.54 -6.27
CA LYS A 222 -4.30 17.07 -7.54
C LYS A 222 -3.96 16.12 -8.67
N GLY A 223 -4.86 15.95 -9.62
CA GLY A 223 -4.75 14.97 -10.71
C GLY A 223 -5.42 13.65 -10.37
N GLY A 224 -4.95 12.57 -10.96
CA GLY A 224 -5.55 11.23 -10.85
C GLY A 224 -4.67 10.19 -11.53
N LEU A 225 -5.31 9.19 -12.15
CA LEU A 225 -4.62 8.09 -12.81
C LEU A 225 -3.51 8.60 -13.73
N ARG A 226 -2.31 8.05 -13.53
CA ARG A 226 -1.09 8.34 -14.32
C ARG A 226 -0.52 9.75 -14.21
N LYS A 227 -1.16 10.69 -13.50
CA LYS A 227 -0.58 12.01 -13.25
C LYS A 227 -1.17 12.67 -12.02
N PHE A 228 -0.37 12.83 -10.97
CA PHE A 228 -0.81 13.51 -9.76
C PHE A 228 0.33 14.22 -9.03
N THR A 229 -0.06 15.15 -8.16
CA THR A 229 0.81 15.84 -7.21
C THR A 229 0.19 15.77 -5.82
N GLU A 230 0.97 15.38 -4.82
CA GLU A 230 0.56 15.46 -3.42
C GLU A 230 0.50 16.92 -2.98
N VAL A 231 -0.65 17.33 -2.44
CA VAL A 231 -0.90 18.72 -2.02
C VAL A 231 -1.42 18.75 -0.59
N PHE A 232 -1.55 19.95 -0.03
CA PHE A 232 -2.18 20.11 1.27
C PHE A 232 -3.64 19.62 1.24
N PRO A 233 -4.16 19.06 2.36
CA PRO A 233 -5.50 18.47 2.40
C PRO A 233 -6.63 19.38 1.92
N ASP A 234 -6.47 20.70 2.06
CA ASP A 234 -7.45 21.73 1.70
C ASP A 234 -7.38 22.19 0.23
N GLU A 235 -6.41 21.72 -0.55
CA GLU A 235 -6.16 22.22 -1.92
C GLU A 235 -6.28 21.16 -3.01
N GLY A 236 -6.45 19.88 -2.65
CA GLY A 236 -6.55 18.80 -3.62
C GLY A 236 -7.92 18.68 -4.27
N ASP A 237 -7.99 17.79 -5.25
CA ASP A 237 -9.20 17.56 -6.06
C ASP A 237 -10.25 16.75 -5.31
N VAL A 238 -9.88 16.09 -4.21
CA VAL A 238 -10.81 15.37 -3.34
C VAL A 238 -11.28 16.26 -2.21
N ASN A 239 -12.60 16.38 -2.01
CA ASN A 239 -13.14 17.08 -0.86
C ASN A 239 -12.98 16.23 0.40
N MET A 240 -11.96 16.55 1.21
CA MET A 240 -11.66 15.79 2.41
C MET A 240 -12.81 15.80 3.43
N ILE A 241 -13.56 16.90 3.57
CA ILE A 241 -14.72 16.93 4.49
C ILE A 241 -15.76 15.89 4.08
N ASP A 242 -16.04 15.78 2.78
CA ASP A 242 -17.01 14.79 2.28
C ASP A 242 -16.45 13.37 2.42
N VAL A 243 -15.15 13.16 2.22
CA VAL A 243 -14.51 11.86 2.52
C VAL A 243 -14.71 11.47 3.98
N MET A 244 -14.56 12.41 4.92
CA MET A 244 -14.79 12.14 6.35
C MET A 244 -16.24 11.76 6.64
N ARG A 245 -17.20 12.43 5.97
CA ARG A 245 -18.63 12.09 6.07
C ARG A 245 -18.89 10.69 5.54
N THR A 246 -18.37 10.34 4.37
CA THR A 246 -18.53 9.00 3.79
C THR A 246 -17.88 7.92 4.64
N LEU A 247 -16.69 8.17 5.20
CA LEU A 247 -16.09 7.26 6.17
C LEU A 247 -17.00 7.05 7.39
N LYS A 248 -17.61 8.13 7.89
CA LYS A 248 -18.52 8.05 9.04
C LYS A 248 -19.83 7.31 8.72
N GLU A 249 -20.31 7.37 7.48
CA GLU A 249 -21.48 6.62 7.01
C GLU A 249 -21.30 5.10 7.12
N VAL A 250 -20.06 4.62 6.98
CA VAL A 250 -19.73 3.17 6.90
C VAL A 250 -18.89 2.64 8.06
N ASP A 251 -18.61 3.48 9.06
CA ASP A 251 -17.91 3.17 10.32
C ASP A 251 -18.61 2.07 11.12
#